data_AF-A0A0G1SM48-F1
#
_entry.id   AF-A0A0G1SM48-F1
#
_cell.length_a   1.000
_cell.length_b   1.000
_cell.length_c   1.000
_cell.angle_alpha   90.00
_cell.angle_beta   90.00
_cell.angle_gamma   90.00
#
_symmetry.space_group_name_H-M   'P 1'
#
loop_
_entity.id
_entity.type
_entity.pdbx_description
1 polymer ?
#
loop_
_entity_poly.entity_id
_entity_poly.type
_entity_poly.pdbx_seq_one_letter_code
_entity_poly.pdbx_strand_id
1 'polypeptide(L)'
;MLKKTIRFFDKLEDKIRARLSRHPIVYSLIGGVAVVLFWRGVWMTADEFSFLTGPVSIIISVSVLLLIGLFASFFVGDQIVISGLRKEKKLIEKTEEEVRSELSELPGIKSDLERIEREVRHIEELSEEQSAGNEQS
;
A
#
# COMPACT_ATOMS: atom_id res chain seq x y z
N MET A 1 37.20 1.87 0.03
CA MET A 1 36.96 2.45 -1.32
C MET A 1 35.51 2.32 -1.78
N LEU A 2 34.85 1.16 -1.64
CA LEU A 2 33.42 0.97 -1.97
C LEU A 2 32.48 2.07 -1.47
N LYS A 3 32.56 2.46 -0.18
CA LYS A 3 31.70 3.52 0.39
C LYS A 3 31.85 4.88 -0.31
N LYS A 4 33.05 5.20 -0.82
CA LYS A 4 33.32 6.47 -1.50
C LYS A 4 32.79 6.46 -2.92
N THR A 5 32.90 5.32 -3.61
CA THR A 5 32.30 5.09 -4.92
C THR A 5 30.77 5.14 -4.84
N ILE A 6 30.16 4.40 -3.91
CA ILE A 6 28.69 4.39 -3.71
C ILE A 6 28.17 5.82 -3.47
N ARG A 7 28.82 6.59 -2.58
CA ARG A 7 28.43 7.98 -2.27
C ARG A 7 28.63 8.94 -3.46
N PHE A 8 29.53 8.64 -4.38
CA PHE A 8 29.71 9.43 -5.60
C PHE A 8 28.56 9.18 -6.60
N PHE A 9 28.19 7.92 -6.81
CA PHE A 9 27.07 7.55 -7.67
C PHE A 9 25.74 8.08 -7.12
N ASP A 10 25.54 8.00 -5.81
CA ASP A 10 24.35 8.52 -5.11
C ASP A 10 24.16 10.03 -5.37
N LYS A 11 25.22 10.84 -5.16
CA LYS A 11 25.19 12.29 -5.43
C LYS A 11 25.02 12.64 -6.92
N LEU A 12 25.52 11.79 -7.82
CA LEU A 12 25.38 11.96 -9.26
C LEU A 12 23.95 11.66 -9.69
N GLU A 13 23.37 10.58 -9.18
CA GLU A 13 21.99 10.17 -9.41
C GLU A 13 21.03 11.28 -8.97
N ASP A 14 21.19 11.81 -7.75
CA ASP A 14 20.35 12.90 -7.24
C ASP A 14 20.38 14.14 -8.14
N LYS A 15 21.58 14.52 -8.61
CA LYS A 15 21.75 15.69 -9.49
C LYS A 15 21.12 15.46 -10.87
N ILE A 16 21.28 14.26 -11.43
CA ILE A 16 20.66 13.90 -12.72
C ILE A 16 19.14 13.88 -12.56
N ARG A 17 18.63 13.21 -11.52
CA ARG A 17 17.19 13.12 -11.20
C ARG A 17 16.56 14.51 -11.03
N ALA A 18 17.22 15.42 -10.32
CA ALA A 18 16.74 16.80 -10.13
C ALA A 18 16.73 17.63 -11.42
N ARG A 19 17.68 17.42 -12.34
CA ARG A 19 17.73 18.12 -13.64
C ARG A 19 16.71 17.56 -14.63
N LEU A 20 16.45 16.26 -14.53
CA LEU A 20 15.75 15.48 -15.53
C LEU A 20 14.25 15.32 -15.24
N SER A 21 13.81 15.58 -14.01
CA SER A 21 12.39 15.74 -13.63
C SER A 21 11.65 16.82 -14.44
N ARG A 22 12.40 17.78 -15.00
CA ARG A 22 11.87 18.85 -15.85
C ARG A 22 11.57 18.39 -17.30
N HIS A 23 12.07 17.22 -17.72
CA HIS A 23 11.93 16.67 -19.08
C HIS A 23 11.66 15.15 -19.05
N PRO A 24 10.49 14.70 -18.55
CA PRO A 24 10.18 13.28 -18.37
C PRO A 24 10.18 12.46 -19.67
N ILE A 25 9.84 13.07 -20.82
CA ILE A 25 9.78 12.36 -22.10
C ILE A 25 11.17 11.96 -22.61
N VAL A 26 12.12 12.90 -22.57
CA VAL A 26 13.51 12.65 -23.02
C VAL A 26 14.18 11.63 -22.11
N TYR A 27 13.88 11.68 -20.81
CA TYR A 27 14.35 10.69 -19.85
C TYR A 27 13.88 9.27 -20.20
N SER A 28 12.58 9.09 -20.42
CA SER A 28 12.01 7.79 -20.76
C SER A 28 12.56 7.25 -22.09
N LEU A 29 12.83 8.13 -23.06
CA LEU A 29 13.45 7.73 -24.32
C LEU A 29 14.88 7.21 -24.11
N ILE A 30 15.73 7.97 -23.39
CA ILE A 30 17.11 7.58 -23.11
C ILE A 30 17.14 6.31 -22.25
N GLY A 31 16.27 6.23 -21.24
CA GLY A 31 16.13 5.07 -20.38
C GLY A 31 15.72 3.82 -21.16
N GLY A 32 14.72 3.94 -22.05
CA GLY A 32 14.29 2.84 -22.91
C GLY A 32 15.42 2.34 -23.82
N VAL A 33 16.14 3.25 -24.48
CA VAL A 33 17.30 2.90 -25.32
C VAL A 33 18.39 2.20 -24.48
N ALA A 34 18.70 2.74 -23.29
CA ALA A 34 19.70 2.16 -22.40
C ALA A 34 19.32 0.74 -21.94
N VAL A 35 18.05 0.48 -21.62
CA VAL A 35 17.56 -0.86 -21.24
C VAL A 35 17.71 -1.85 -22.39
N VAL A 36 17.34 -1.46 -23.62
CA VAL A 36 17.49 -2.32 -24.81
C VAL A 36 18.97 -2.62 -25.08
N LEU A 37 19.84 -1.61 -25.01
CA LEU A 37 21.29 -1.78 -25.19
C LEU A 37 21.91 -2.63 -24.08
N PHE A 38 21.45 -2.47 -22.84
CA PHE A 38 21.89 -3.29 -21.71
C PHE A 38 21.57 -4.76 -21.94
N TRP A 39 20.32 -5.08 -22.29
CA TRP A 39 19.93 -6.45 -22.57
C TRP A 39 20.73 -7.03 -23.74
N ARG A 40 20.88 -6.26 -24.82
CA ARG A 40 21.74 -6.63 -25.96
C ARG A 40 23.17 -6.94 -25.51
N GLY A 41 23.75 -6.12 -24.64
CA GLY A 41 25.07 -6.34 -24.07
C GLY A 41 25.16 -7.64 -23.27
N VAL A 42 24.12 -7.97 -22.49
CA VAL A 42 24.05 -9.24 -21.74
C VAL A 42 24.10 -10.45 -22.68
N TRP A 43 23.34 -10.45 -23.79
CA TRP A 43 23.39 -11.54 -24.78
C TRP A 43 24.75 -11.66 -25.43
N MET A 44 25.31 -10.55 -25.92
CA MET A 44 26.63 -10.55 -26.55
C MET A 44 27.72 -11.05 -25.59
N THR A 45 27.65 -10.65 -24.32
CA THR A 45 28.58 -11.13 -23.29
C THR A 45 28.40 -12.63 -23.07
N ALA A 46 27.16 -13.13 -23.05
CA ALA A 46 26.90 -14.56 -22.92
C ALA A 46 27.44 -15.36 -24.12
N ASP A 47 27.29 -14.82 -25.35
CA ASP A 47 27.76 -15.46 -26.58
C ASP A 47 29.30 -15.58 -26.65
N GLU A 48 30.04 -14.67 -26.02
CA GLU A 48 31.51 -14.74 -25.93
C GLU A 48 31.99 -15.94 -25.09
N PHE A 49 31.16 -16.46 -24.19
CA PHE A 49 31.49 -17.62 -23.37
C PHE A 49 31.04 -18.91 -24.05
N SER A 50 31.98 -19.59 -24.70
CA SER A 50 31.74 -20.87 -25.40
C SER A 50 31.16 -22.00 -24.53
N PHE A 51 31.28 -21.92 -23.20
CA PHE A 51 30.69 -22.88 -22.27
C PHE A 51 29.22 -22.60 -21.92
N LEU A 52 28.70 -21.39 -22.19
CA LEU A 52 27.31 -21.00 -21.97
C LEU A 52 26.37 -21.53 -23.06
N THR A 53 26.48 -22.83 -23.35
CA THR A 53 25.54 -23.54 -24.21
C THR A 53 24.12 -23.47 -23.63
N GLY A 54 23.09 -23.55 -24.48
CA GLY A 54 21.69 -23.43 -24.08
C GLY A 54 21.32 -24.16 -22.78
N PRO A 55 21.64 -25.47 -22.63
CA PRO A 55 21.36 -26.21 -21.41
C PRO A 55 22.13 -25.72 -20.18
N VAL A 56 23.40 -25.34 -20.34
CA VAL A 56 24.25 -24.84 -19.23
C VAL A 56 23.74 -23.49 -18.73
N SER A 57 23.36 -22.59 -19.64
CA SER A 57 22.77 -21.29 -19.31
C SER A 57 21.46 -21.43 -18.55
N ILE A 58 20.63 -22.43 -18.89
CA ILE A 58 19.39 -22.73 -18.15
C ILE A 58 19.71 -23.22 -16.73
N ILE A 59 20.67 -24.13 -16.57
CA ILE A 59 21.03 -24.67 -15.26
C ILE A 59 21.59 -23.56 -14.35
N ILE A 60 22.55 -22.77 -14.86
CA ILE A 60 23.16 -21.67 -14.09
C ILE A 60 22.10 -20.63 -13.71
N SER A 61 21.25 -20.22 -14.66
CA SER A 61 20.21 -19.22 -14.38
C SER A 61 19.21 -19.73 -13.34
N VAL A 62 18.71 -20.97 -13.47
CA VAL A 62 17.80 -21.56 -12.47
C VAL A 62 18.47 -21.66 -11.09
N SER A 63 19.72 -22.13 -11.01
CA SER A 63 20.44 -22.22 -9.74
C SER A 63 20.63 -20.85 -9.09
N VAL A 64 21.07 -19.83 -9.85
CA VAL A 64 21.25 -18.47 -9.34
C VAL A 64 19.92 -17.84 -8.91
N LEU A 65 18.86 -18.01 -9.72
CA LEU A 65 17.53 -17.48 -9.41
C LEU A 65 16.93 -18.14 -8.15
N LEU A 66 17.19 -19.43 -7.93
CA LEU A 66 16.81 -20.13 -6.69
C LEU A 66 17.61 -19.65 -5.48
N LEU A 67 18.93 -19.48 -5.61
CA LEU A 67 19.80 -19.00 -4.53
C LEU A 67 19.43 -17.59 -4.06
N ILE A 68 19.07 -16.70 -5.00
CA ILE A 68 18.64 -15.33 -4.69
C ILE A 68 17.17 -15.30 -4.22
N GLY A 69 16.41 -16.39 -4.41
CA GLY A 69 14.99 -16.47 -4.07
C GLY A 69 14.07 -15.78 -5.09
N LEU A 70 14.63 -15.21 -6.16
CA LEU A 70 13.86 -14.56 -7.22
C LEU A 70 13.02 -15.54 -8.03
N PHE A 71 13.43 -16.81 -8.16
CA PHE A 71 12.64 -17.83 -8.83
C PHE A 71 11.27 -18.03 -8.14
N ALA A 72 11.28 -18.18 -6.82
CA ALA A 72 10.05 -18.29 -6.04
C ALA A 72 9.24 -16.99 -6.08
N SER A 73 9.88 -15.81 -6.05
CA SER A 73 9.17 -14.53 -6.16
C SER A 73 8.49 -14.33 -7.51
N PHE A 74 9.15 -14.67 -8.62
CA PHE A 74 8.56 -14.50 -9.96
C PHE A 74 7.46 -15.52 -10.24
N PHE A 75 7.63 -16.77 -9.82
CA PHE A 75 6.67 -17.84 -10.14
C PHE A 75 5.54 -18.00 -9.11
N VAL A 76 5.81 -17.73 -7.83
CA VAL A 76 4.86 -17.89 -6.72
C VAL A 76 4.46 -16.52 -6.15
N GLY A 77 5.40 -15.58 -6.07
CA GLY A 77 5.21 -14.26 -5.46
C GLY A 77 4.23 -13.35 -6.19
N ASP A 78 4.33 -13.16 -7.51
CA ASP A 78 3.43 -12.21 -8.21
C ASP A 78 1.95 -12.58 -8.06
N GLN A 79 1.57 -13.86 -8.15
CA GLN A 79 0.18 -14.27 -7.93
C GLN A 79 -0.26 -14.22 -6.46
N ILE A 80 0.62 -14.58 -5.50
CA ILE A 80 0.29 -14.52 -4.06
C ILE A 80 0.23 -13.07 -3.56
N VAL A 81 1.15 -12.21 -4.00
CA VAL A 81 1.18 -10.78 -3.65
C VAL A 81 -0.03 -10.06 -4.25
N ILE A 82 -0.36 -10.30 -5.52
CA ILE A 82 -1.56 -9.69 -6.14
C ILE A 82 -2.84 -10.20 -5.47
N SER A 83 -2.94 -11.49 -5.12
CA SER A 83 -4.10 -12.02 -4.40
C SER A 83 -4.19 -11.52 -2.95
N GLY A 84 -3.06 -11.35 -2.27
CA GLY A 84 -2.93 -10.73 -0.95
C GLY A 84 -3.40 -9.27 -0.96
N LEU A 85 -2.88 -8.45 -1.88
CA LEU A 85 -3.31 -7.05 -2.08
C LEU A 85 -4.81 -6.95 -2.39
N ARG A 86 -5.36 -7.86 -3.19
CA ARG A 86 -6.78 -7.89 -3.51
C ARG A 86 -7.65 -8.26 -2.30
N LYS A 87 -7.15 -9.14 -1.43
CA LYS A 87 -7.81 -9.53 -0.17
C LYS A 87 -7.77 -8.41 0.87
N GLU A 88 -6.64 -7.74 1.03
CA GLU A 88 -6.50 -6.56 1.90
C GLU A 88 -7.42 -5.43 1.46
N LYS A 89 -7.46 -5.11 0.15
CA LYS A 89 -8.39 -4.11 -0.37
C LYS A 89 -9.87 -4.44 -0.07
N LYS A 90 -10.25 -5.71 -0.23
CA LYS A 90 -11.62 -6.16 0.08
C LYS A 90 -11.94 -6.06 1.58
N LEU A 91 -10.97 -6.29 2.45
CA LEU A 91 -11.13 -6.11 3.90
C LEU A 91 -11.31 -4.63 4.23
N ILE A 92 -10.50 -3.74 3.64
CA ILE A 92 -10.61 -2.29 3.84
C ILE A 92 -11.99 -1.77 3.41
N GLU A 93 -12.47 -2.16 2.23
CA GLU A 93 -13.81 -1.77 1.73
C GLU A 93 -14.92 -2.24 2.67
N LYS A 94 -14.81 -3.47 3.21
CA LYS A 94 -15.80 -3.99 4.16
C LYS A 94 -15.75 -3.27 5.50
N THR A 95 -14.57 -2.94 6.01
CA THR A 95 -14.41 -2.15 7.24
C THR A 95 -14.93 -0.72 7.05
N GLU A 96 -14.72 -0.11 5.87
CA GLU A 96 -15.30 1.21 5.56
C GLU A 96 -16.83 1.17 5.52
N GLU A 97 -17.42 0.11 4.95
CA GLU A 97 -18.86 -0.11 4.93
C GLU A 97 -19.44 -0.32 6.35
N GLU A 98 -18.79 -1.12 7.19
CA GLU A 98 -19.17 -1.33 8.60
C GLU A 98 -19.07 -0.01 9.40
N VAL A 99 -17.97 0.73 9.28
CA VAL A 99 -17.81 2.06 9.94
C VAL A 99 -18.89 3.04 9.46
N ARG A 100 -19.22 3.02 8.17
CA ARG A 100 -20.29 3.87 7.61
C ARG A 100 -21.67 3.46 8.14
N SER A 101 -21.94 2.17 8.33
CA SER A 101 -23.21 1.72 8.90
C SER A 101 -23.32 2.14 10.37
N GLU A 102 -22.25 1.97 11.16
CA GLU A 102 -22.21 2.42 12.56
C GLU A 102 -22.39 3.95 12.68
N LEU A 103 -21.75 4.73 11.82
CA LEU A 103 -21.94 6.18 11.77
C LEU A 103 -23.39 6.58 11.43
N SER A 104 -24.12 5.76 10.68
CA SER A 104 -25.53 5.98 10.36
C SER A 104 -26.49 5.62 11.49
N GLU A 105 -26.02 4.87 12.50
CA GLU A 105 -26.78 4.51 13.70
C GLU A 105 -26.63 5.56 14.83
N LEU A 106 -25.53 6.32 14.84
CA LEU A 106 -25.29 7.43 15.78
C LEU A 106 -26.44 8.47 15.86
N PRO A 107 -27.09 8.90 14.76
CA PRO A 107 -28.23 9.80 14.82
C PRO A 107 -29.41 9.21 15.60
N GLY A 108 -29.62 7.89 15.50
CA GLY A 108 -30.65 7.17 16.24
C GLY A 108 -30.37 7.20 17.74
N ILE A 109 -29.12 6.88 18.12
CA ILE A 109 -28.66 6.93 19.52
C ILE A 109 -28.81 8.34 20.11
N LYS A 110 -28.46 9.38 19.34
CA LYS A 110 -28.64 10.77 19.76
C LYS A 110 -30.12 11.12 19.99
N SER A 111 -30.99 10.71 19.06
CA SER A 111 -32.44 10.94 19.17
C SER A 111 -33.04 10.23 20.38
N ASP A 112 -32.58 9.01 20.70
CA ASP A 112 -33.03 8.29 21.89
C ASP A 112 -32.56 8.97 23.17
N LEU A 113 -31.33 9.50 23.19
CA LEU A 113 -30.81 10.28 24.32
C LEU A 113 -31.65 11.55 24.57
N GLU A 114 -31.97 12.30 23.51
CA GLU A 114 -32.82 13.51 23.58
C GLU A 114 -34.27 13.19 24.00
N ARG A 115 -34.75 11.97 23.73
CA ARG A 115 -36.05 11.50 24.21
C ARG A 115 -36.01 11.19 25.70
N ILE A 116 -34.99 10.45 26.15
CA ILE A 116 -34.79 10.13 27.57
C ILE A 116 -34.64 11.42 28.40
N GLU A 117 -33.86 12.39 27.92
CA GLU A 117 -33.66 13.68 28.62
C GLU A 117 -34.97 14.46 28.81
N ARG A 118 -35.89 14.37 27.84
CA ARG A 118 -37.22 14.99 27.95
C ARG A 118 -38.11 14.26 28.94
N GLU A 119 -38.14 12.92 28.90
CA GLU A 119 -38.94 12.12 29.83
C GLU A 119 -38.47 12.29 31.28
N VAL A 120 -37.14 12.34 31.51
CA VAL A 120 -36.58 12.58 32.85
C VAL A 120 -36.98 13.96 33.39
N ARG A 121 -36.87 15.03 32.58
CA ARG A 121 -37.31 16.36 33.00
C ARG A 121 -38.80 16.42 33.33
N HIS A 122 -39.63 15.74 32.54
CA HIS A 122 -41.07 15.71 32.78
C HIS A 122 -41.43 14.99 34.08
N ILE A 123 -40.70 13.92 34.41
CA ILE A 123 -40.87 13.22 35.71
C ILE A 123 -40.43 14.11 36.87
N GLU A 124 -39.36 14.89 36.70
CA GLU A 124 -38.85 15.82 37.72
C GLU A 124 -39.86 16.94 38.01
N GLU A 125 -40.44 17.56 36.98
CA GLU A 125 -41.51 18.56 37.12
C GLU A 125 -42.76 18.01 37.82
N LEU A 126 -43.21 16.80 37.45
CA LEU A 126 -44.35 16.15 38.11
C LEU A 126 -44.07 15.83 39.58
N SER A 127 -42.84 15.48 39.93
CA SER A 127 -42.42 15.23 41.31
C SER A 127 -42.41 16.51 42.16
N GLU A 128 -42.05 17.65 41.59
CA GLU A 128 -42.08 18.95 42.26
C GLU A 128 -43.51 19.44 42.51
N GLU A 129 -44.41 19.27 41.55
CA GLU A 129 -45.84 19.63 41.70
C GLU A 129 -46.54 18.78 42.78
N GLN A 130 -46.24 17.48 42.86
CA GLN A 130 -46.78 16.61 43.91
C GLN A 130 -46.25 16.98 45.31
N SER A 131 -45.02 17.46 45.40
CA SER A 131 -44.41 17.89 46.66
C SER A 131 -45.00 19.21 47.16
N ALA A 132 -45.30 20.15 46.25
CA ALA A 132 -45.93 21.43 46.58
C ALA A 132 -47.43 21.31 46.92
N GLY A 133 -48.14 20.34 46.34
CA GLY A 133 -49.55 20.08 46.63
C GLY A 133 -49.79 19.42 47.99
N ASN A 134 -48.82 18.65 48.51
CA ASN A 134 -48.96 17.93 49.78
C ASN A 134 -48.67 18.81 51.02
N GLU A 135 -48.08 20.00 50.87
CA GLU A 135 -47.87 20.96 51.97
C GLU A 135 -49.06 21.91 52.20
N GLN A 136 -50.08 21.89 51.34
CA GLN A 136 -51.27 22.77 51.43
C GLN A 136 -52.56 22.06 51.86
N SER A 137 -52.54 20.74 52.13
CA SER A 137 -53.68 19.98 52.65
C SER A 137 -53.44 19.45 54.05
#